data_AF-A0A537JET3-F1
#
_entry.id   AF-A0A537JET3-F1
#
_cell.length_a   1.000
_cell.length_b   1.000
_cell.length_c   1.000
_cell.angle_alpha   90.00
_cell.angle_beta   90.00
_cell.angle_gamma   90.00
#
_symmetry.space_group_name_H-M   'P 1'
#
loop_
_entity.id
_entity.type
_entity.pdbx_description
1 polymer ?
#
loop_
_entity_poly.entity_id
_entity_poly.type
_entity_poly.pdbx_seq_one_letter_code
_entity_poly.pdbx_strand_id
1 'polypeptide(L)'
;MHFGNVASNQNDHARATRLMQDALVMSRESGDKWLIALAIAHLGEVAHREGNFAQAVDYYQESLALFRETKDKAYTALFLRHLGDVGLHQGDYELAATCYTEGLILAREVAARRETEECIAGLAQLACAKGNYRQAARLFGMAEALRAVLGHRREPYEQTHHEESLVSARAAIGKAAFAAAWAEGRAMTLEQIIEYALAPVEAATLIPTRREKGLLTPREQEVGAMITRGLTNREIASSLVISERTADAHVQHILNKLGFHSRAQIASWAVECGLKTARSDRYP
;
A
#
# COMPACT_ATOMS: atom_id res chain seq x y z
N MET A 1 25.04 4.27 25.82
CA MET A 1 24.22 5.45 25.48
C MET A 1 22.71 5.17 25.42
N HIS A 2 22.23 3.91 25.39
CA HIS A 2 20.80 3.62 25.23
C HIS A 2 19.93 3.93 26.46
N PHE A 3 20.44 3.71 27.69
CA PHE A 3 19.67 3.98 28.93
C PHE A 3 19.34 5.45 29.19
N GLY A 4 20.24 6.38 28.80
CA GLY A 4 20.01 7.82 28.96
C GLY A 4 18.90 8.35 28.05
N ASN A 5 18.82 7.85 26.81
CA ASN A 5 17.76 8.23 25.87
C ASN A 5 16.39 7.67 26.28
N VAL A 6 16.35 6.44 26.80
CA VAL A 6 15.10 5.83 27.28
C VAL A 6 14.57 6.55 28.52
N ALA A 7 15.43 6.87 29.49
CA ALA A 7 15.02 7.61 30.69
C ALA A 7 14.62 9.07 30.37
N SER A 8 15.31 9.74 29.42
CA SER A 8 14.94 11.08 28.96
C SER A 8 13.58 11.06 28.24
N ASN A 9 13.37 10.12 27.33
CA ASN A 9 12.10 9.98 26.61
C ASN A 9 10.95 9.68 27.56
N GLN A 10 11.13 8.78 28.54
CA GLN A 10 10.10 8.48 29.54
C GLN A 10 9.74 9.71 30.38
N ASN A 11 10.73 10.51 30.78
CA ASN A 11 10.49 11.73 31.55
C ASN A 11 9.79 12.81 30.70
N ASP A 12 10.11 12.89 29.40
CA ASP A 12 9.47 13.81 28.46
C ASP A 12 8.02 13.37 28.14
N HIS A 13 7.75 12.07 28.01
CA HIS A 13 6.39 11.54 27.82
C HIS A 13 5.50 11.78 29.04
N ALA A 14 6.00 11.49 30.25
CA ALA A 14 5.25 11.74 31.48
C ALA A 14 4.91 13.24 31.65
N ARG A 15 5.86 14.12 31.29
CA ARG A 15 5.62 15.57 31.29
C ARG A 15 4.61 15.99 30.22
N ALA A 16 4.70 15.46 29.00
CA ALA A 16 3.76 15.74 27.93
C ALA A 16 2.34 15.30 28.28
N THR A 17 2.17 14.09 28.84
CA THR A 17 0.88 13.59 29.32
C THR A 17 0.26 14.52 30.35
N ARG A 18 1.02 14.94 31.35
CA ARG A 18 0.53 15.86 32.38
C ARG A 18 0.08 17.19 31.79
N LEU A 19 0.89 17.79 30.91
CA LEU A 19 0.55 19.05 30.25
C LEU A 19 -0.72 18.92 29.39
N MET A 20 -0.89 17.81 28.68
CA MET A 20 -2.09 17.58 27.88
C MET A 20 -3.32 17.27 28.72
N GLN A 21 -3.17 16.60 29.86
CA GLN A 21 -4.25 16.43 30.84
C GLN A 21 -4.70 17.76 31.44
N ASP A 22 -3.77 18.62 31.83
CA ASP A 22 -4.06 19.96 32.35
C ASP A 22 -4.76 20.81 31.26
N ALA A 23 -4.25 20.77 30.02
CA ALA A 23 -4.88 21.44 28.88
C ALA A 23 -6.28 20.92 28.58
N LEU A 24 -6.52 19.60 28.72
CA LEU A 24 -7.83 18.98 28.54
C LEU A 24 -8.83 19.47 29.59
N VAL A 25 -8.41 19.58 30.86
CA VAL A 25 -9.26 20.13 31.93
C VAL A 25 -9.64 21.57 31.62
N MET A 26 -8.67 22.43 31.31
CA MET A 26 -8.92 23.84 30.97
C MET A 26 -9.82 24.00 29.74
N SER A 27 -9.65 23.15 28.73
CA SER A 27 -10.45 23.19 27.50
C SER A 27 -11.88 22.70 27.71
N ARG A 28 -12.09 21.75 28.64
CA ARG A 28 -13.43 21.32 29.07
C ARG A 28 -14.14 22.41 29.85
N GLU A 29 -13.43 23.16 30.68
CA GLU A 29 -13.98 24.31 31.41
C GLU A 29 -14.37 25.45 30.45
N SER A 30 -13.59 25.70 29.40
CA SER A 30 -13.92 26.70 28.37
C SER A 30 -15.00 26.24 27.39
N GLY A 31 -15.24 24.94 27.28
CA GLY A 31 -16.14 24.34 26.29
C GLY A 31 -15.59 24.37 24.86
N ASP A 32 -14.30 24.65 24.67
CA ASP A 32 -13.67 24.71 23.36
C ASP A 32 -13.41 23.30 22.82
N LYS A 33 -14.34 22.82 21.98
CA LYS A 33 -14.28 21.50 21.36
C LYS A 33 -13.00 21.25 20.56
N TRP A 34 -12.43 22.28 19.93
CA TRP A 34 -11.23 22.12 19.13
C TRP A 34 -10.01 21.91 20.02
N LEU A 35 -9.88 22.68 21.11
CA LEU A 35 -8.81 22.46 22.09
C LEU A 35 -8.96 21.14 22.85
N ILE A 36 -10.19 20.71 23.15
CA ILE A 36 -10.47 19.38 23.71
C ILE A 36 -9.97 18.29 22.76
N ALA A 37 -10.32 18.38 21.47
CA ALA A 37 -9.89 17.41 20.45
C ALA A 37 -8.37 17.32 20.36
N LEU A 38 -7.69 18.46 20.31
CA LEU A 38 -6.24 18.53 20.21
C LEU A 38 -5.54 17.91 21.42
N ALA A 39 -6.00 18.23 22.64
CA ALA A 39 -5.43 17.67 23.86
C ALA A 39 -5.59 16.14 23.91
N ILE A 40 -6.77 15.62 23.56
CA ILE A 40 -7.03 14.17 23.49
C ILE A 40 -6.14 13.51 22.45
N ALA A 41 -6.01 14.10 21.27
CA ALA A 41 -5.23 13.52 20.19
C ALA A 41 -3.73 13.41 20.54
N HIS A 42 -3.17 14.38 21.25
CA HIS A 42 -1.80 14.30 21.77
C HIS A 42 -1.64 13.27 22.89
N LEU A 43 -2.67 13.04 23.72
CA LEU A 43 -2.67 11.89 24.65
C LEU A 43 -2.64 10.55 23.88
N GLY A 44 -3.35 10.47 22.75
CA GLY A 44 -3.27 9.34 21.82
C GLY A 44 -1.86 9.12 21.27
N GLU A 45 -1.16 10.19 20.88
CA GLU A 45 0.23 10.13 20.41
C GLU A 45 1.21 9.64 21.48
N VAL A 46 1.05 10.10 22.72
CA VAL A 46 1.88 9.59 23.82
C VAL A 46 1.58 8.11 24.08
N ALA A 47 0.30 7.73 24.17
CA ALA A 47 -0.09 6.33 24.36
C ALA A 47 0.45 5.43 23.24
N HIS A 48 0.39 5.88 21.98
CA HIS A 48 0.96 5.17 20.84
C HIS A 48 2.47 4.97 20.99
N ARG A 49 3.22 6.00 21.35
CA ARG A 49 4.69 5.91 21.57
C ARG A 49 5.07 4.99 22.74
N GLU A 50 4.21 4.88 23.74
CA GLU A 50 4.38 3.96 24.87
C GLU A 50 3.98 2.51 24.53
N GLY A 51 3.43 2.26 23.33
CA GLY A 51 2.92 0.94 22.92
C GLY A 51 1.54 0.61 23.49
N ASN A 52 0.87 1.57 24.13
CA ASN A 52 -0.49 1.43 24.67
C ASN A 52 -1.53 1.61 23.54
N PHE A 53 -1.50 0.72 22.55
CA PHE A 53 -2.26 0.86 21.31
C PHE A 53 -3.77 0.96 21.52
N ALA A 54 -4.35 0.18 22.43
CA ALA A 54 -5.80 0.23 22.72
C ALA A 54 -6.23 1.63 23.19
N GLN A 55 -5.47 2.22 24.12
CA GLN A 55 -5.73 3.56 24.63
C GLN A 55 -5.49 4.63 23.55
N ALA A 56 -4.49 4.43 22.67
CA ALA A 56 -4.26 5.32 21.54
C ALA A 56 -5.45 5.31 20.56
N VAL A 57 -6.03 4.15 20.26
CA VAL A 57 -7.24 4.03 19.43
C VAL A 57 -8.39 4.82 20.03
N ASP A 58 -8.67 4.64 21.32
CA ASP A 58 -9.77 5.33 22.01
C ASP A 58 -9.61 6.86 21.93
N TYR A 59 -8.40 7.37 22.24
CA TYR A 59 -8.11 8.80 22.17
C TYR A 59 -8.19 9.34 20.73
N TYR A 60 -7.64 8.63 19.75
CA TYR A 60 -7.72 9.08 18.36
C TYR A 60 -9.18 9.08 17.86
N GLN A 61 -9.98 8.06 18.17
CA GLN A 61 -11.39 8.04 17.77
C GLN A 61 -12.19 9.18 18.41
N GLU A 62 -12.00 9.47 19.70
CA GLU A 62 -12.68 10.57 20.40
C GLU A 62 -12.28 11.93 19.79
N SER A 63 -10.99 12.17 19.59
CA SER A 63 -10.50 13.41 18.97
C SER A 63 -10.97 13.58 17.52
N LEU A 64 -10.98 12.52 16.71
CA LEU A 64 -11.45 12.55 15.33
C LEU A 64 -12.94 12.88 15.23
N ALA A 65 -13.77 12.39 16.17
CA ALA A 65 -15.17 12.79 16.23
C ALA A 65 -15.32 14.31 16.44
N LEU A 66 -14.54 14.89 17.36
CA LEU A 66 -14.56 16.32 17.64
C LEU A 66 -13.98 17.17 16.50
N PHE A 67 -12.90 16.73 15.83
CA PHE A 67 -12.38 17.41 14.65
C PHE A 67 -13.39 17.41 13.49
N ARG A 68 -14.15 16.31 13.32
CA ARG A 68 -15.25 16.26 12.34
C ARG A 68 -16.39 17.21 12.71
N GLU A 69 -16.75 17.32 13.99
CA GLU A 69 -17.75 18.29 14.46
C GLU A 69 -17.32 19.75 14.21
N THR A 70 -16.05 20.05 14.48
CA THR A 70 -15.47 21.38 14.24
C THR A 70 -15.09 21.63 12.77
N LYS A 71 -15.24 20.61 11.91
CA LYS A 71 -14.93 20.61 10.47
C LYS A 71 -13.45 20.88 10.17
N ASP A 72 -12.55 20.55 11.09
CA ASP A 72 -11.11 20.68 10.89
C ASP A 72 -10.57 19.48 10.11
N LYS A 73 -10.56 19.63 8.78
CA LYS A 73 -10.10 18.57 7.87
C LYS A 73 -8.59 18.31 7.97
N ALA A 74 -7.79 19.32 8.32
CA ALA A 74 -6.34 19.18 8.41
C ALA A 74 -5.95 18.29 9.59
N TYR A 75 -6.50 18.56 10.77
CA TYR A 75 -6.28 17.71 11.95
C TYR A 75 -7.00 16.37 11.85
N THR A 76 -8.16 16.30 11.18
CA THR A 76 -8.80 15.01 10.87
C THR A 76 -7.87 14.13 10.02
N ALA A 77 -7.26 14.67 8.97
CA ALA A 77 -6.31 13.91 8.13
C ALA A 77 -5.08 13.45 8.91
N LEU A 78 -4.49 14.34 9.71
CA LEU A 78 -3.33 14.05 10.55
C LEU A 78 -3.61 12.88 11.51
N PHE A 79 -4.70 12.94 12.28
CA PHE A 79 -4.98 11.92 13.28
C PHE A 79 -5.59 10.63 12.71
N LEU A 80 -6.20 10.67 11.51
CA LEU A 80 -6.51 9.45 10.76
C LEU A 80 -5.22 8.71 10.40
N ARG A 81 -4.19 9.41 9.94
CA ARG A 81 -2.89 8.80 9.65
C ARG A 81 -2.27 8.16 10.90
N HIS A 82 -2.30 8.84 12.05
CA HIS A 82 -1.83 8.25 13.30
C HIS A 82 -2.62 7.00 13.73
N LEU A 83 -3.95 7.02 13.59
CA LEU A 83 -4.79 5.84 13.87
C LEU A 83 -4.50 4.69 12.90
N GLY A 84 -4.20 5.01 11.63
CA GLY A 84 -3.77 4.05 10.63
C GLY A 84 -2.46 3.35 11.02
N ASP A 85 -1.49 4.10 11.55
CA ASP A 85 -0.25 3.52 12.07
C ASP A 85 -0.51 2.57 13.24
N VAL A 86 -1.42 2.93 14.15
CA VAL A 86 -1.78 2.05 15.28
C VAL A 86 -2.39 0.75 14.75
N GLY A 87 -3.32 0.84 13.80
CA GLY A 87 -3.90 -0.34 13.15
C GLY A 87 -2.84 -1.22 12.49
N LEU A 88 -1.87 -0.61 11.80
CA LEU A 88 -0.77 -1.34 11.17
C LEU A 88 0.10 -2.09 12.20
N HIS A 89 0.44 -1.44 13.33
CA HIS A 89 1.20 -2.08 14.42
C HIS A 89 0.43 -3.21 15.11
N GLN A 90 -0.89 -3.11 15.20
CA GLN A 90 -1.76 -4.14 15.77
C GLN A 90 -2.11 -5.26 14.79
N GLY A 91 -1.76 -5.12 13.50
CA GLY A 91 -2.16 -6.06 12.45
C GLY A 91 -3.60 -5.88 11.96
N ASP A 92 -4.29 -4.82 12.40
CA ASP A 92 -5.60 -4.42 11.89
C ASP A 92 -5.45 -3.66 10.56
N TYR A 93 -5.25 -4.46 9.52
CA TYR A 93 -5.01 -3.97 8.16
C TYR A 93 -6.25 -3.40 7.47
N GLU A 94 -7.44 -3.60 8.03
CA GLU A 94 -8.68 -3.01 7.54
C GLU A 94 -8.83 -1.60 8.08
N LEU A 95 -8.64 -1.42 9.40
CA LEU A 95 -8.58 -0.11 10.03
C LEU A 95 -7.48 0.76 9.40
N ALA A 96 -6.27 0.21 9.24
CA ALA A 96 -5.16 0.93 8.61
C ALA A 96 -5.51 1.40 7.19
N ALA A 97 -6.11 0.53 6.37
CA ALA A 97 -6.52 0.88 5.02
C ALA A 97 -7.53 2.05 5.02
N THR A 98 -8.61 1.91 5.79
CA THR A 98 -9.67 2.93 5.88
C THR A 98 -9.10 4.26 6.34
N CYS A 99 -8.29 4.25 7.39
CA CYS A 99 -7.70 5.47 7.96
C CYS A 99 -6.75 6.18 7.00
N TYR A 100 -5.82 5.47 6.35
CA TYR A 100 -4.92 6.11 5.39
C TYR A 100 -5.65 6.61 4.14
N THR A 101 -6.63 5.87 3.64
CA THR A 101 -7.42 6.27 2.48
C THR A 101 -8.27 7.51 2.78
N GLU A 102 -8.99 7.53 3.90
CA GLU A 102 -9.77 8.70 4.31
C GLU A 102 -8.86 9.91 4.59
N GLY A 103 -7.75 9.69 5.29
CA GLY A 103 -6.76 10.72 5.58
C GLY A 103 -6.17 11.33 4.31
N LEU A 104 -5.85 10.49 3.31
CA LEU A 104 -5.36 10.94 2.00
C LEU A 104 -6.39 11.80 1.25
N ILE A 105 -7.68 11.42 1.28
CA ILE A 105 -8.76 12.20 0.65
C ILE A 105 -8.85 13.58 1.30
N LEU A 106 -8.88 13.64 2.63
CA LEU A 106 -8.98 14.90 3.37
C LEU A 106 -7.73 15.77 3.18
N ALA A 107 -6.54 15.18 3.25
CA ALA A 107 -5.28 15.87 3.04
C ALA A 107 -5.22 16.52 1.65
N ARG A 108 -5.74 15.83 0.62
CA ARG A 108 -5.88 16.40 -0.71
C ARG A 108 -6.82 17.60 -0.71
N GLU A 109 -7.99 17.49 -0.10
CA GLU A 109 -9.00 18.57 -0.09
C GLU A 109 -8.49 19.87 0.51
N VAL A 110 -7.62 19.79 1.52
CA VAL A 110 -6.99 20.96 2.16
C VAL A 110 -5.57 21.25 1.66
N ALA A 111 -5.11 20.58 0.60
CA ALA A 111 -3.75 20.70 0.05
C ALA A 111 -2.63 20.48 1.11
N ALA A 112 -2.89 19.63 2.10
CA ALA A 112 -1.98 19.23 3.16
C ALA A 112 -0.96 18.21 2.61
N ARG A 113 0.10 18.74 2.00
CA ARG A 113 1.07 17.94 1.23
C ARG A 113 1.88 16.97 2.09
N ARG A 114 2.16 17.32 3.34
CA ARG A 114 2.87 16.44 4.28
C ARG A 114 2.01 15.22 4.59
N GLU A 115 0.77 15.46 4.97
CA GLU A 115 -0.21 14.45 5.35
C GLU A 115 -0.55 13.55 4.15
N THR A 116 -0.57 14.12 2.93
CA THR A 116 -0.66 13.35 1.68
C THR A 116 0.51 12.37 1.55
N GLU A 117 1.75 12.82 1.73
CA GLU A 117 2.94 11.96 1.66
C GLU A 117 2.93 10.87 2.73
N GLU A 118 2.62 11.24 3.97
CA GLU A 118 2.62 10.30 5.09
C GLU A 118 1.52 9.24 4.93
N CYS A 119 0.33 9.59 4.44
CA CYS A 119 -0.72 8.60 4.13
C CYS A 119 -0.30 7.63 3.01
N ILE A 120 0.37 8.12 1.95
CA ILE A 120 0.89 7.26 0.88
C ILE A 120 1.98 6.33 1.41
N ALA A 121 2.85 6.83 2.29
CA ALA A 121 3.87 6.01 2.95
C ALA A 121 3.24 4.92 3.84
N GLY A 122 2.18 5.25 4.58
CA GLY A 122 1.40 4.29 5.36
C GLY A 122 0.75 3.21 4.49
N LEU A 123 0.13 3.60 3.37
CA LEU A 123 -0.41 2.65 2.37
C LEU A 123 0.68 1.74 1.78
N ALA A 124 1.90 2.26 1.60
CA ALA A 124 3.03 1.46 1.14
C ALA A 124 3.46 0.40 2.17
N GLN A 125 3.51 0.77 3.45
CA GLN A 125 3.82 -0.17 4.53
C GLN A 125 2.71 -1.22 4.69
N LEU A 126 1.45 -0.80 4.61
CA LEU A 126 0.30 -1.70 4.59
C LEU A 126 0.37 -2.69 3.41
N ALA A 127 0.73 -2.23 2.22
CA ALA A 127 0.94 -3.09 1.06
C ALA A 127 2.09 -4.09 1.29
N CYS A 128 3.17 -3.70 1.96
CA CYS A 128 4.22 -4.63 2.40
C CYS A 128 3.68 -5.68 3.37
N ALA A 129 2.92 -5.27 4.38
CA ALA A 129 2.34 -6.17 5.39
C ALA A 129 1.38 -7.19 4.77
N LYS A 130 0.64 -6.80 3.72
CA LYS A 130 -0.24 -7.70 2.93
C LYS A 130 0.51 -8.53 1.87
N GLY A 131 1.83 -8.40 1.73
CA GLY A 131 2.62 -9.12 0.73
C GLY A 131 2.59 -8.54 -0.69
N ASN A 132 1.97 -7.37 -0.90
CA ASN A 132 1.88 -6.66 -2.17
C ASN A 132 3.15 -5.83 -2.44
N TYR A 133 4.32 -6.48 -2.41
CA TYR A 133 5.62 -5.82 -2.38
C TYR A 133 5.93 -4.92 -3.58
N ARG A 134 5.42 -5.25 -4.78
CA ARG A 134 5.60 -4.41 -5.97
C ARG A 134 4.78 -3.12 -5.87
N GLN A 135 3.54 -3.22 -5.40
CA GLN A 135 2.69 -2.06 -5.13
C GLN A 135 3.31 -1.19 -4.05
N ALA A 136 3.81 -1.80 -2.97
CA ALA A 136 4.52 -1.10 -1.91
C ALA A 136 5.74 -0.31 -2.44
N ALA A 137 6.60 -0.95 -3.24
CA ALA A 137 7.76 -0.28 -3.85
C ALA A 137 7.35 0.93 -4.71
N ARG A 138 6.23 0.83 -5.43
CA ARG A 138 5.69 1.95 -6.23
C ARG A 138 5.19 3.08 -5.33
N LEU A 139 4.36 2.77 -4.33
CA LEU A 139 3.86 3.76 -3.37
C LEU A 139 5.00 4.45 -2.60
N PHE A 140 6.05 3.72 -2.21
CA PHE A 140 7.22 4.33 -1.59
C PHE A 140 7.96 5.29 -2.53
N GLY A 141 8.06 4.97 -3.82
CA GLY A 141 8.61 5.88 -4.84
C GLY A 141 7.78 7.16 -4.97
N MET A 142 6.45 7.06 -4.94
CA MET A 142 5.55 8.22 -4.95
C MET A 142 5.76 9.10 -3.71
N ALA A 143 5.79 8.49 -2.52
CA ALA A 143 6.03 9.20 -1.26
C ALA A 143 7.40 9.89 -1.25
N GLU A 144 8.44 9.26 -1.79
CA GLU A 144 9.77 9.90 -1.94
C GLU A 144 9.72 11.16 -2.82
N ALA A 145 9.06 11.09 -3.98
CA ALA A 145 8.93 12.23 -4.88
C ALA A 145 8.24 13.42 -4.20
N LEU A 146 7.17 13.16 -3.43
CA LEU A 146 6.48 14.21 -2.65
C LEU A 146 7.37 14.76 -1.53
N ARG A 147 8.07 13.89 -0.80
CA ARG A 147 8.95 14.30 0.31
C ARG A 147 10.11 15.17 -0.16
N ALA A 148 10.70 14.86 -1.32
CA ALA A 148 11.79 15.63 -1.91
C ALA A 148 11.40 17.08 -2.21
N VAL A 149 10.12 17.32 -2.57
CA VAL A 149 9.58 18.67 -2.78
C VAL A 149 9.34 19.41 -1.46
N LEU A 150 9.00 18.68 -0.39
CA LEU A 150 8.64 19.25 0.91
C LEU A 150 9.83 19.53 1.83
N GLY A 151 10.96 18.85 1.61
CA GLY A 151 12.19 19.08 2.37
C GLY A 151 12.14 18.70 3.86
N HIS A 152 11.16 17.90 4.29
CA HIS A 152 11.01 17.47 5.68
C HIS A 152 11.58 16.06 5.92
N ARG A 153 11.94 15.78 7.18
CA ARG A 153 12.48 14.50 7.65
C ARG A 153 11.42 13.76 8.45
N ARG A 154 11.35 12.42 8.31
CA ARG A 154 10.48 11.57 9.14
C ARG A 154 10.95 11.50 10.59
N GLU A 155 10.00 11.30 11.49
CA GLU A 155 10.30 11.08 12.90
C GLU A 155 11.05 9.76 13.11
N PRO A 156 11.97 9.66 14.10
CA PRO A 156 12.81 8.47 14.28
C PRO A 156 12.05 7.15 14.52
N TYR A 157 10.89 7.18 15.19
CA TYR A 157 10.12 5.97 15.48
C TYR A 157 9.38 5.44 14.24
N GLU A 158 8.92 6.33 13.35
CA GLU A 158 8.29 5.97 12.07
C GLU A 158 9.32 5.44 11.06
N GLN A 159 10.59 5.79 11.26
CA GLN A 159 11.69 5.40 10.40
C GLN A 159 11.98 3.89 10.45
N THR A 160 11.84 3.24 11.61
CA THR A 160 12.13 1.80 11.77
C THR A 160 11.18 0.93 10.93
N HIS A 161 9.87 1.11 11.09
CA HIS A 161 8.88 0.32 10.35
C HIS A 161 8.94 0.59 8.83
N HIS A 162 9.25 1.83 8.45
CA HIS A 162 9.52 2.19 7.06
C HIS A 162 10.72 1.41 6.49
N GLU A 163 11.86 1.41 7.19
CA GLU A 163 13.06 0.73 6.74
C GLU A 163 12.87 -0.80 6.65
N GLU A 164 12.20 -1.40 7.63
CA GLU A 164 11.85 -2.83 7.62
C GLU A 164 10.97 -3.19 6.41
N SER A 165 9.98 -2.35 6.11
CA SER A 165 9.10 -2.52 4.95
C SER A 165 9.88 -2.45 3.64
N LEU A 166 10.84 -1.53 3.52
CA LEU A 166 11.71 -1.40 2.35
C LEU A 166 12.62 -2.62 2.15
N VAL A 167 13.22 -3.10 3.23
CA VAL A 167 14.07 -4.30 3.21
C VAL A 167 13.26 -5.52 2.79
N SER A 168 12.06 -5.70 3.38
CA SER A 168 11.16 -6.81 3.10
C SER A 168 10.70 -6.81 1.64
N ALA A 169 10.23 -5.67 1.13
CA ALA A 169 9.82 -5.56 -0.27
C ALA A 169 10.97 -5.86 -1.23
N ARG A 170 12.16 -5.30 -0.97
CA ARG A 170 13.34 -5.51 -1.82
C ARG A 170 13.80 -6.97 -1.80
N ALA A 171 13.76 -7.63 -0.65
CA ALA A 171 14.09 -9.04 -0.53
C ALA A 171 13.10 -9.92 -1.31
N ALA A 172 11.81 -9.63 -1.22
CA ALA A 172 10.75 -10.44 -1.83
C ALA A 172 10.72 -10.37 -3.37
N ILE A 173 10.88 -9.18 -3.96
CA ILE A 173 10.77 -9.00 -5.43
C ILE A 173 12.13 -8.86 -6.12
N GLY A 174 13.20 -8.77 -5.35
CA GLY A 174 14.56 -8.57 -5.83
C GLY A 174 14.87 -7.12 -6.23
N LYS A 175 16.17 -6.79 -6.18
CA LYS A 175 16.69 -5.41 -6.32
C LYS A 175 16.25 -4.71 -7.61
N ALA A 176 16.25 -5.41 -8.74
CA ALA A 176 15.91 -4.84 -10.04
C ALA A 176 14.41 -4.53 -10.17
N ALA A 177 13.54 -5.44 -9.74
CA ALA A 177 12.09 -5.21 -9.81
C ALA A 177 11.65 -4.13 -8.82
N PHE A 178 12.28 -4.11 -7.63
CA PHE A 178 12.09 -3.05 -6.66
C PHE A 178 12.48 -1.68 -7.24
N ALA A 179 13.67 -1.56 -7.83
CA ALA A 179 14.13 -0.30 -8.43
C ALA A 179 13.23 0.17 -9.58
N ALA A 180 12.72 -0.75 -10.40
CA ALA A 180 11.79 -0.42 -11.48
C ALA A 180 10.46 0.11 -10.94
N ALA A 181 9.81 -0.61 -10.02
CA ALA A 181 8.55 -0.19 -9.42
C ALA A 181 8.68 1.14 -8.67
N TRP A 182 9.79 1.33 -7.96
CA TRP A 182 10.12 2.59 -7.30
C TRP A 182 10.25 3.75 -8.30
N ALA A 183 10.98 3.55 -9.40
CA ALA A 183 11.15 4.56 -10.43
C ALA A 183 9.82 4.91 -11.12
N GLU A 184 8.96 3.92 -11.35
CA GLU A 184 7.59 4.14 -11.84
C GLU A 184 6.81 5.06 -10.89
N GLY A 185 6.83 4.78 -9.59
CA GLY A 185 6.13 5.60 -8.59
C GLY A 185 6.65 7.04 -8.52
N ARG A 186 7.98 7.20 -8.58
CA ARG A 186 8.61 8.54 -8.60
C ARG A 186 8.24 9.39 -9.81
N ALA A 187 7.93 8.76 -10.94
CA ALA A 187 7.62 9.45 -12.18
C ALA A 187 6.16 9.92 -12.27
N MET A 188 5.30 9.54 -11.32
CA MET A 188 3.88 9.91 -11.33
C MET A 188 3.66 11.34 -10.85
N THR A 189 2.65 12.00 -11.43
CA THR A 189 2.20 13.32 -10.94
C THR A 189 1.38 13.17 -9.66
N LEU A 190 1.19 14.26 -8.91
CA LEU A 190 0.38 14.23 -7.68
C LEU A 190 -1.04 13.68 -7.93
N GLU A 191 -1.64 14.03 -9.07
CA GLU A 191 -2.97 13.54 -9.46
C GLU A 191 -2.97 12.02 -9.68
N GLN A 192 -1.98 11.50 -10.41
CA GLN A 192 -1.80 10.06 -10.66
C GLN A 192 -1.49 9.30 -9.37
N ILE A 193 -0.71 9.89 -8.47
CA ILE A 193 -0.39 9.33 -7.16
C ILE A 193 -1.66 9.14 -6.35
N ILE A 194 -2.51 10.17 -6.28
CA ILE A 194 -3.77 10.13 -5.54
C ILE A 194 -4.70 9.09 -6.14
N GLU A 195 -4.88 9.10 -7.46
CA GLU A 195 -5.73 8.12 -8.16
C GLU A 195 -5.25 6.69 -7.91
N TYR A 196 -3.94 6.44 -8.00
CA TYR A 196 -3.35 5.15 -7.76
C TYR A 196 -3.49 4.68 -6.31
N ALA A 197 -3.29 5.58 -5.34
CA ALA A 197 -3.37 5.26 -3.91
C ALA A 197 -4.81 5.03 -3.43
N LEU A 198 -5.80 5.63 -4.09
CA LEU A 198 -7.22 5.45 -3.80
C LEU A 198 -7.87 4.30 -4.59
N ALA A 199 -7.16 3.71 -5.56
CA ALA A 199 -7.66 2.56 -6.30
C ALA A 199 -7.90 1.38 -5.33
N PRO A 200 -9.05 0.68 -5.43
CA PRO A 200 -9.32 -0.49 -4.59
C PRO A 200 -8.17 -1.49 -4.65
N VAL A 201 -7.75 -2.01 -3.50
CA VAL A 201 -6.63 -2.96 -3.38
C VAL A 201 -6.86 -4.23 -4.23
N GLU A 202 -8.11 -4.54 -4.58
CA GLU A 202 -8.49 -5.62 -5.50
C GLU A 202 -8.11 -5.38 -6.97
N ALA A 203 -7.86 -4.14 -7.39
CA ALA A 203 -7.43 -3.82 -8.75
C ALA A 203 -5.90 -3.86 -8.94
N ALA A 204 -5.13 -3.98 -7.85
CA ALA A 204 -3.67 -4.05 -7.90
C ALA A 204 -3.13 -5.47 -8.11
N THR A 205 -3.99 -6.50 -8.03
CA THR A 205 -3.72 -7.81 -8.63
C THR A 205 -3.87 -7.69 -10.14
N LEU A 206 -2.77 -7.94 -10.85
CA LEU A 206 -2.64 -8.06 -12.31
C LEU A 206 -2.29 -6.76 -13.06
N ILE A 207 -1.05 -6.27 -12.85
CA ILE A 207 -0.24 -5.89 -14.01
C ILE A 207 0.97 -6.83 -14.07
N PRO A 208 0.85 -7.97 -14.75
CA PRO A 208 1.96 -8.91 -14.89
C PRO A 208 2.91 -8.34 -15.97
N THR A 209 3.97 -7.67 -15.52
CA THR A 209 4.99 -7.12 -16.44
C THR A 209 5.81 -8.26 -17.05
N ARG A 210 5.95 -8.25 -18.39
CA ARG A 210 6.90 -8.87 -19.38
C ARG A 210 7.89 -9.99 -18.97
N ARG A 211 8.26 -10.13 -17.71
CA ARG A 211 9.17 -11.13 -17.13
C ARG A 211 8.53 -12.51 -16.91
N GLU A 212 7.21 -12.61 -16.84
CA GLU A 212 6.50 -13.90 -16.72
C GLU A 212 6.55 -14.76 -17.98
N LYS A 213 6.94 -14.17 -19.12
CA LYS A 213 7.27 -14.95 -20.32
C LYS A 213 8.36 -16.00 -20.03
N GLY A 214 9.22 -15.79 -19.04
CA GLY A 214 10.22 -16.78 -18.61
C GLY A 214 9.71 -17.88 -17.68
N LEU A 215 8.52 -17.75 -17.07
CA LEU A 215 7.91 -18.77 -16.20
C LEU A 215 7.24 -19.89 -17.01
N LEU A 216 6.69 -19.54 -18.16
CA LEU A 216 6.07 -20.51 -19.07
C LEU A 216 7.13 -21.15 -19.97
N THR A 217 7.05 -22.46 -20.10
CA THR A 217 7.82 -23.21 -21.11
C THR A 217 7.44 -22.73 -22.52
N PRO A 218 8.30 -22.94 -23.54
CA PRO A 218 7.97 -22.58 -24.92
C PRO A 218 6.62 -23.16 -25.39
N ARG A 219 6.28 -24.37 -24.91
CA ARG A 219 5.02 -25.03 -25.24
C ARG A 219 3.80 -24.36 -24.58
N GLU A 220 3.94 -23.94 -23.33
CA GLU A 220 2.89 -23.20 -22.62
C GLU A 220 2.70 -21.79 -23.21
N GLN A 221 3.77 -21.16 -23.71
CA GLN A 221 3.66 -19.89 -24.43
C GLN A 221 2.89 -20.04 -25.76
N GLU A 222 3.14 -21.13 -26.49
CA GLU A 222 2.43 -21.44 -27.73
C GLU A 222 0.93 -21.68 -27.48
N VAL A 223 0.59 -22.44 -26.42
CA VAL A 223 -0.80 -22.65 -25.97
C VAL A 223 -1.44 -21.31 -25.55
N GLY A 224 -0.74 -20.49 -24.77
CA GLY A 224 -1.21 -19.15 -24.38
C GLY A 224 -1.51 -18.25 -25.59
N ALA A 225 -0.65 -18.29 -26.62
CA ALA A 225 -0.85 -17.53 -27.86
C ALA A 225 -2.00 -18.07 -28.73
N MET A 226 -2.37 -19.35 -28.61
CA MET A 226 -3.56 -19.89 -29.27
C MET A 226 -4.85 -19.49 -28.52
N ILE A 227 -4.78 -19.37 -27.19
CA ILE A 227 -5.90 -18.91 -26.35
C ILE A 227 -6.30 -17.46 -26.67
N THR A 228 -5.34 -16.56 -26.96
CA THR A 228 -5.65 -15.17 -27.36
C THR A 228 -6.47 -15.08 -28.65
N ARG A 229 -6.34 -16.07 -29.52
CA ARG A 229 -7.08 -16.18 -30.78
C ARG A 229 -8.46 -16.82 -30.61
N GLY A 230 -8.85 -17.16 -29.38
CA GLY A 230 -10.15 -17.75 -29.06
C GLY A 230 -10.25 -19.25 -29.37
N LEU A 231 -9.14 -19.94 -29.67
CA LEU A 231 -9.18 -21.38 -29.94
C LEU A 231 -9.63 -22.14 -28.68
N THR A 232 -10.37 -23.23 -28.86
CA THR A 232 -10.79 -24.19 -27.83
C THR A 232 -9.68 -25.22 -27.55
N ASN A 233 -9.80 -26.00 -26.47
CA ASN A 233 -8.83 -27.07 -26.17
C ASN A 233 -8.72 -28.10 -27.31
N ARG A 234 -9.84 -28.40 -27.99
CA ARG A 234 -9.88 -29.28 -29.16
C ARG A 234 -9.12 -28.73 -30.37
N GLU A 235 -9.25 -27.44 -30.64
CA GLU A 235 -8.54 -26.77 -31.74
C GLU A 235 -7.05 -26.60 -31.43
N ILE A 236 -6.71 -26.32 -30.17
CA ILE A 236 -5.32 -26.30 -29.70
C ILE A 236 -4.70 -27.68 -29.85
N ALA A 237 -5.39 -28.73 -29.40
CA ALA A 237 -4.95 -30.11 -29.52
C ALA A 237 -4.68 -30.51 -30.97
N SER A 238 -5.59 -30.13 -31.87
CA SER A 238 -5.45 -30.36 -33.32
C SER A 238 -4.27 -29.58 -33.92
N SER A 239 -4.11 -28.30 -33.54
CA SER A 239 -3.02 -27.44 -34.03
C SER A 239 -1.63 -27.89 -33.55
N LEU A 240 -1.59 -28.48 -32.35
CA LEU A 240 -0.36 -28.91 -31.70
C LEU A 240 -0.04 -30.41 -31.87
N VAL A 241 -0.92 -31.16 -32.54
CA VAL A 241 -0.84 -32.62 -32.74
C VAL A 241 -0.68 -33.35 -31.39
N ILE A 242 -1.56 -33.05 -30.44
CA ILE A 242 -1.63 -33.66 -29.10
C ILE A 242 -3.08 -34.06 -28.77
N SER A 243 -3.29 -34.78 -27.66
CA SER A 243 -4.65 -35.09 -27.19
C SER A 243 -5.32 -33.86 -26.56
N GLU A 244 -6.66 -33.80 -26.60
CA GLU A 244 -7.44 -32.74 -25.94
C GLU A 244 -7.17 -32.68 -24.42
N ARG A 245 -6.97 -33.84 -23.78
CA ARG A 245 -6.57 -33.94 -22.37
C ARG A 245 -5.21 -33.30 -22.10
N THR A 246 -4.26 -33.42 -23.03
CA THR A 246 -2.93 -32.80 -22.93
C THR A 246 -3.02 -31.28 -23.12
N ALA A 247 -3.87 -30.81 -24.04
CA ALA A 247 -4.13 -29.39 -24.20
C ALA A 247 -4.75 -28.79 -22.92
N ASP A 248 -5.73 -29.46 -22.33
CA ASP A 248 -6.33 -29.06 -21.05
C ASP A 248 -5.29 -28.99 -19.91
N ALA A 249 -4.44 -30.01 -19.80
CA ALA A 249 -3.36 -30.01 -18.81
C ALA A 249 -2.40 -28.81 -18.98
N HIS A 250 -2.06 -28.44 -20.22
CA HIS A 250 -1.28 -27.23 -20.46
C HIS A 250 -2.02 -25.95 -20.03
N VAL A 251 -3.32 -25.84 -20.27
CA VAL A 251 -4.12 -24.70 -19.80
C VAL A 251 -4.12 -24.64 -18.27
N GLN A 252 -4.34 -25.76 -17.59
CA GLN A 252 -4.32 -25.82 -16.12
C GLN A 252 -2.95 -25.48 -15.54
N HIS A 253 -1.87 -25.95 -16.17
CA HIS A 253 -0.52 -25.58 -15.74
C HIS A 253 -0.24 -24.08 -15.91
N ILE A 254 -0.71 -23.47 -16.99
CA ILE A 254 -0.60 -22.02 -17.19
C ILE A 254 -1.39 -21.27 -16.11
N LEU A 255 -2.64 -21.68 -15.83
CA LEU A 255 -3.45 -21.11 -14.76
C LEU A 255 -2.71 -21.16 -13.42
N ASN A 256 -2.21 -22.34 -13.04
CA ASN A 256 -1.50 -22.53 -11.77
C ASN A 256 -0.20 -21.73 -11.68
N LYS A 257 0.59 -21.67 -12.76
CA LYS A 257 1.87 -20.94 -12.78
C LYS A 257 1.70 -19.43 -12.71
N LEU A 258 0.62 -18.92 -13.29
CA LEU A 258 0.31 -17.48 -13.32
C LEU A 258 -0.65 -17.05 -12.20
N GLY A 259 -1.14 -17.99 -11.40
CA GLY A 259 -2.13 -17.71 -10.35
C GLY A 259 -3.49 -17.27 -10.92
N PHE A 260 -3.83 -17.68 -12.14
CA PHE A 260 -5.09 -17.36 -12.78
C PHE A 260 -6.15 -18.43 -12.50
N HIS A 261 -7.41 -18.04 -12.57
CA HIS A 261 -8.55 -18.92 -12.31
C HIS A 261 -9.49 -19.04 -13.52
N SER A 262 -9.15 -18.39 -14.64
CA SER A 262 -9.95 -18.46 -15.87
C SER A 262 -9.11 -18.38 -17.15
N ARG A 263 -9.62 -19.01 -18.21
CA ARG A 263 -9.05 -18.94 -19.56
C ARG A 263 -9.00 -17.51 -20.10
N ALA A 264 -10.00 -16.68 -19.73
CA ALA A 264 -10.06 -15.29 -20.14
C ALA A 264 -8.87 -14.48 -19.59
N GLN A 265 -8.43 -14.76 -18.36
CA GLN A 265 -7.23 -14.14 -17.79
C GLN A 265 -5.96 -14.52 -18.56
N ILE A 266 -5.84 -15.78 -19.01
CA ILE A 266 -4.72 -16.20 -19.88
C ILE A 266 -4.73 -15.38 -21.19
N ALA A 267 -5.90 -15.19 -21.80
CA ALA A 267 -6.05 -14.45 -23.04
C ALA A 267 -5.62 -12.98 -22.88
N SER A 268 -6.10 -12.27 -21.84
CA SER A 268 -5.73 -10.87 -21.59
C SER A 268 -4.21 -10.74 -21.36
N TRP A 269 -3.67 -11.60 -20.49
CA TRP A 269 -2.24 -11.62 -20.17
C TRP A 269 -1.35 -11.87 -21.39
N ALA A 270 -1.73 -12.80 -22.27
CA ALA A 270 -0.93 -13.15 -23.44
C ALA A 270 -0.94 -12.05 -24.52
N VAL A 271 -2.04 -11.28 -24.64
CA VAL A 271 -2.11 -10.07 -25.49
C VAL A 271 -1.18 -8.99 -24.94
N GLU A 272 -1.25 -8.72 -23.64
CA GLU A 272 -0.44 -7.72 -22.95
C GLU A 272 1.07 -8.05 -22.99
N CYS A 273 1.43 -9.34 -22.93
CA CYS A 273 2.81 -9.82 -23.03
C CYS A 273 3.33 -9.92 -24.49
N GLY A 274 2.48 -9.70 -25.49
CA GLY A 274 2.84 -9.80 -26.91
C GLY A 274 3.27 -11.21 -27.34
N LEU A 275 2.63 -12.26 -26.81
CA LEU A 275 2.87 -13.62 -27.27
C LEU A 275 2.36 -13.80 -28.70
N LYS A 276 3.26 -14.11 -29.63
CA LYS A 276 2.94 -14.43 -31.02
C LYS A 276 3.27 -15.90 -31.26
N THR A 277 2.33 -16.67 -31.81
CA THR A 277 2.65 -17.97 -32.40
C THR A 277 3.61 -17.74 -33.58
N ALA A 278 4.68 -18.54 -33.68
CA ALA A 278 5.47 -18.56 -34.91
C ALA A 278 4.52 -18.91 -36.07
N ARG A 279 4.50 -18.10 -37.13
CA ARG A 279 3.80 -18.45 -38.36
C ARG A 279 4.38 -19.78 -38.84
N SER A 280 3.55 -20.83 -38.84
CA SER A 280 3.75 -22.00 -39.67
C SER A 280 3.43 -21.61 -41.12
N ASP A 281 4.25 -20.74 -41.71
CA ASP A 281 4.36 -20.64 -43.15
C ASP A 281 5.49 -21.58 -43.57
N ARG A 282 5.15 -22.86 -43.70
CA ARG A 282 5.77 -23.73 -44.70
C ARG A 282 4.67 -24.27 -45.60
N TYR A 283 4.59 -23.58 -46.73
CA TYR A 283 4.12 -23.91 -48.08
C TYR A 283 3.87 -25.40 -48.39
N PRO A 284 2.99 -25.70 -49.36
CA PRO A 284 3.27 -25.42 -50.78
C PRO A 284 2.43 -24.32 -51.44
#